data_AF-A0A7X9BCP7-F1
#
_entry.id   AF-A0A7X9BCP7-F1
#
_cell.length_a   1.000
_cell.length_b   1.000
_cell.length_c   1.000
_cell.angle_alpha   90.00
_cell.angle_beta   90.00
_cell.angle_gamma   90.00
#
_symmetry.space_group_name_H-M   'P 1'
#
loop_
_entity.id
_entity.type
_entity.pdbx_description
1 polymer ?
#
loop_
_entity_poly.entity_id
_entity_poly.type
_entity_poly.pdbx_seq_one_letter_code
_entity_poly.pdbx_strand_id
1 'polypeptide(L)'
;MMTSTPNVVVKNMFTPSFKNLNHMYKTKSQVHDSTMNMFDYYANEKKKAFFMLDYFSGKIGKDKEMNIMFENGEYATKDEIEKRKKQYEKYIENSNIYKLVISFPENYLEENVDIKKFEKDLAKHIIPMFLKKCGFDDIKNMSYQFSLHTNTDNLHFHLSFTEKKPNYKRTSSKELVYRHAGKLDQKELGFLKNEIEHYIHKEKVFTPLLEETNKEIEELKKYFNPKEKNFLLNDKKDILLEEKIIRLGELINEKRENKNQRIKYNSIKNKEIRDLTQEIKSAIFSKRDTELYNDYQEFKNSLNEINKYFTEVAKSNHSKVVDDSFIKSKKKYLDNYVLNAIVNYAGNKKITDNKIIQEIVYRDYKSNNNKNRFNTLKNYLSSSTRTNKFKNQYKIKQAVKNINDELEEAEKEFEKLFKVDKEYE
;
A
#
# COMPACT_ATOMS: atom_id res chain seq x y z
N MET A 1 5.69 -22.21 -34.60
CA MET A 1 6.16 -21.77 -33.26
C MET A 1 6.70 -20.37 -33.42
N MET A 2 6.00 -19.35 -32.90
CA MET A 2 6.62 -18.02 -32.78
C MET A 2 7.64 -18.11 -31.66
N THR A 3 8.92 -18.17 -32.02
CA THR A 3 10.03 -18.12 -31.06
C THR A 3 10.13 -16.68 -30.57
N SER A 4 9.37 -16.32 -29.54
CA SER A 4 9.53 -15.05 -28.85
C SER A 4 10.94 -14.99 -28.25
N THR A 5 11.68 -13.91 -28.54
CA THR A 5 12.97 -13.64 -27.89
C THR A 5 12.79 -13.67 -26.37
N PRO A 6 13.65 -14.38 -25.62
CA PRO A 6 13.53 -14.46 -24.16
C PRO A 6 13.78 -13.08 -23.53
N ASN A 7 12.92 -12.67 -22.58
CA ASN A 7 13.03 -11.39 -21.87
C ASN A 7 14.24 -11.33 -20.93
N VAL A 8 14.73 -12.49 -20.50
CA VAL A 8 15.94 -12.62 -19.68
C VAL A 8 16.74 -13.85 -20.12
N VAL A 9 18.05 -13.68 -20.31
CA VAL A 9 18.99 -14.76 -20.61
C VAL A 9 20.00 -14.87 -19.48
N VAL A 10 20.11 -16.06 -18.88
CA VAL A 10 21.09 -16.35 -17.85
C VAL A 10 22.10 -17.38 -18.37
N LYS A 11 23.38 -17.04 -18.30
CA LYS A 11 24.49 -17.96 -18.59
C LYS A 11 25.38 -18.11 -17.36
N ASN A 12 25.92 -19.30 -17.16
CA ASN A 12 26.81 -19.61 -16.05
C ASN A 12 28.14 -20.16 -16.55
N MET A 13 29.21 -19.69 -15.92
CA MET A 13 30.54 -20.28 -15.92
C MET A 13 31.02 -20.36 -14.47
N PHE A 14 32.13 -21.08 -14.24
CA PHE A 14 32.76 -21.09 -12.92
C PHE A 14 34.28 -21.20 -13.05
N THR A 15 34.96 -20.66 -12.05
CA THR A 15 36.37 -20.89 -11.80
C THR A 15 36.47 -21.88 -10.63
N PRO A 16 37.17 -23.03 -10.78
CA PRO A 16 37.27 -24.01 -9.72
C PRO A 16 38.09 -23.51 -8.52
N SER A 17 37.94 -24.17 -7.37
CA SER A 17 38.86 -23.98 -6.25
C SER A 17 40.23 -24.62 -6.51
N PHE A 18 41.24 -24.22 -5.74
CA PHE A 18 42.59 -24.80 -5.81
C PHE A 18 42.62 -26.30 -5.50
N LYS A 19 41.67 -26.79 -4.70
CA LYS A 19 41.53 -28.21 -4.37
C LYS A 19 40.74 -29.00 -5.42
N ASN A 20 40.24 -28.35 -6.46
CA ASN A 20 39.36 -28.96 -7.46
C ASN A 20 39.63 -28.42 -8.89
N LEU A 21 40.91 -28.35 -9.26
CA LEU A 21 41.34 -27.90 -10.59
C LEU A 21 40.68 -28.73 -11.71
N ASN A 22 40.50 -28.12 -12.88
CA ASN A 22 39.85 -28.76 -14.02
C ASN A 22 40.65 -28.54 -15.32
N HIS A 23 40.16 -29.06 -16.44
CA HIS A 23 40.86 -28.98 -17.72
C HIS A 23 41.06 -27.53 -18.23
N MET A 24 40.15 -26.60 -17.87
CA MET A 24 40.25 -25.17 -18.24
C MET A 24 41.22 -24.42 -17.32
N TYR A 25 41.30 -24.82 -16.05
CA TYR A 25 42.13 -24.19 -15.02
C TYR A 25 43.07 -25.23 -14.42
N LYS A 26 44.24 -25.38 -15.05
CA LYS A 26 45.24 -26.41 -14.74
C LYS A 26 46.17 -26.02 -13.59
N THR A 27 46.27 -24.73 -13.26
CA THR A 27 47.16 -24.23 -12.21
C THR A 27 46.45 -23.30 -11.24
N LYS A 28 47.00 -23.18 -10.01
CA LYS A 28 46.50 -22.23 -9.01
C LYS A 28 46.61 -20.77 -9.46
N SER A 29 47.67 -20.41 -10.18
CA SER A 29 47.83 -19.07 -10.77
C SER A 29 46.69 -18.73 -11.72
N GLN A 30 46.30 -19.64 -12.63
CA GLN A 30 45.17 -19.41 -13.54
C GLN A 30 43.85 -19.16 -12.79
N VAL A 31 43.62 -19.88 -11.69
CA VAL A 31 42.44 -19.68 -10.83
C VAL A 31 42.50 -18.33 -10.12
N HIS A 32 43.66 -17.98 -9.55
CA HIS A 32 43.89 -16.71 -8.87
C HIS A 32 43.69 -15.53 -9.82
N ASP A 33 44.39 -15.52 -10.96
CA ASP A 33 44.32 -14.46 -11.96
C ASP A 33 42.89 -14.28 -12.49
N SER A 34 42.20 -15.39 -12.80
CA SER A 34 40.80 -15.33 -13.24
C SER A 34 39.85 -14.77 -12.17
N THR A 35 40.17 -14.96 -10.89
CA THR A 35 39.38 -14.44 -9.77
C THR A 35 39.68 -12.97 -9.53
N MET A 36 40.95 -12.54 -9.59
CA MET A 36 41.33 -11.14 -9.39
C MET A 36 40.88 -10.26 -10.56
N ASN A 37 41.12 -10.69 -11.80
CA ASN A 37 40.73 -9.97 -13.00
C ASN A 37 39.21 -9.77 -13.11
N MET A 38 38.41 -10.65 -12.49
CA MET A 38 36.95 -10.49 -12.40
C MET A 38 36.60 -9.20 -11.63
N PHE A 39 37.25 -8.91 -10.50
CA PHE A 39 36.98 -7.69 -9.74
C PHE A 39 37.30 -6.44 -10.55
N ASP A 40 38.43 -6.44 -11.26
CA ASP A 40 38.82 -5.30 -12.11
C ASP A 40 37.85 -5.12 -13.28
N TYR A 41 37.34 -6.22 -13.84
CA TYR A 41 36.33 -6.18 -14.89
C TYR A 41 34.98 -5.64 -14.40
N TYR A 42 34.55 -6.04 -13.20
CA TYR A 42 33.25 -5.67 -12.63
C TYR A 42 33.27 -4.20 -12.19
N ALA A 43 34.36 -3.78 -11.52
CA ALA A 43 34.50 -2.44 -10.96
C ALA A 43 34.71 -1.33 -12.02
N ASN A 44 34.82 -1.68 -13.30
CA ASN A 44 35.18 -0.74 -14.35
C ASN A 44 34.13 0.37 -14.54
N GLU A 45 34.51 1.60 -14.17
CA GLU A 45 33.65 2.79 -14.24
C GLU A 45 33.20 3.12 -15.67
N LYS A 46 34.01 2.81 -16.69
CA LYS A 46 33.65 3.07 -18.10
C LYS A 46 32.47 2.22 -18.57
N LYS A 47 32.09 1.19 -17.81
CA LYS A 47 30.96 0.30 -18.11
C LYS A 47 29.73 0.57 -17.25
N LYS A 48 29.82 1.54 -16.32
CA LYS A 48 28.76 1.88 -15.38
C LYS A 48 27.60 2.55 -16.11
N ALA A 49 26.38 2.25 -15.67
CA ALA A 49 25.20 3.02 -16.04
C ALA A 49 25.33 4.45 -15.48
N PHE A 50 25.47 5.45 -16.35
CA PHE A 50 25.39 6.85 -15.95
C PHE A 50 23.95 7.33 -16.11
N PHE A 51 23.27 7.63 -15.00
CA PHE A 51 21.97 8.29 -15.08
C PHE A 51 22.17 9.76 -15.43
N MET A 52 21.30 10.28 -16.29
CA MET A 52 21.30 11.69 -16.69
C MET A 52 21.23 12.65 -15.48
N LEU A 53 20.55 12.25 -14.40
CA LEU A 53 20.52 12.96 -13.12
C LEU A 53 21.88 12.98 -12.38
N ASP A 54 22.67 11.91 -12.46
CA ASP A 54 24.01 11.86 -11.86
C ASP A 54 24.95 12.85 -12.58
N TYR A 55 24.77 13.01 -13.89
CA TYR A 55 25.42 14.04 -14.71
C TYR A 55 25.02 15.47 -14.30
N PHE A 56 23.72 15.76 -14.20
CA PHE A 56 23.23 17.09 -13.83
C PHE A 56 23.49 17.49 -12.37
N SER A 57 23.58 16.51 -11.46
CA SER A 57 23.87 16.72 -10.04
C SER A 57 25.35 16.97 -9.74
N GLY A 58 26.25 16.81 -10.72
CA GLY A 58 27.70 16.94 -10.54
C GLY A 58 28.31 15.88 -9.60
N LYS A 59 27.64 14.73 -9.42
CA LYS A 59 28.14 13.57 -8.65
C LYS A 59 29.11 12.70 -9.44
N ILE A 60 29.09 12.80 -10.78
CA ILE A 60 30.07 12.15 -11.65
C ILE A 60 31.48 12.60 -11.24
N GLY A 61 32.32 11.64 -10.85
CA GLY A 61 33.72 11.87 -10.46
C GLY A 61 33.95 12.30 -9.00
N LYS A 62 32.90 12.41 -8.17
CA LYS A 62 33.04 12.71 -6.72
C LYS A 62 32.77 11.49 -5.83
N ASP A 63 32.03 10.51 -6.32
CA ASP A 63 31.70 9.31 -5.56
C ASP A 63 32.90 8.35 -5.53
N LYS A 64 33.31 7.93 -4.33
CA LYS A 64 34.33 6.87 -4.12
C LYS A 64 33.83 5.47 -4.53
N GLU A 65 32.60 5.39 -5.04
CA GLU A 65 31.85 4.18 -5.32
C GLU A 65 32.11 3.65 -6.73
N MET A 66 32.53 2.40 -6.81
CA MET A 66 32.88 1.70 -8.04
C MET A 66 31.66 1.01 -8.65
N ASN A 67 31.75 0.52 -9.89
CA ASN A 67 30.65 -0.17 -10.58
C ASN A 67 30.40 -1.62 -10.09
N ILE A 68 30.39 -1.85 -8.78
CA ILE A 68 30.20 -3.18 -8.20
C ILE A 68 29.39 -3.07 -6.92
N MET A 69 28.28 -3.79 -6.85
CA MET A 69 27.41 -3.85 -5.68
C MET A 69 27.69 -5.13 -4.89
N PHE A 70 27.75 -4.99 -3.57
CA PHE A 70 27.96 -6.11 -2.65
C PHE A 70 26.64 -6.65 -2.09
N GLU A 71 26.72 -7.76 -1.35
CA GLU A 71 25.57 -8.44 -0.76
C GLU A 71 24.70 -7.56 0.17
N ASN A 72 25.25 -6.45 0.66
CA ASN A 72 24.54 -5.46 1.48
C ASN A 72 23.64 -4.51 0.66
N GLY A 73 23.68 -4.58 -0.67
CA GLY A 73 22.93 -3.73 -1.58
C GLY A 73 23.49 -2.31 -1.72
N GLU A 74 24.76 -2.10 -1.37
CA GLU A 74 25.47 -0.85 -1.57
C GLU A 74 26.62 -1.03 -2.57
N TYR A 75 26.93 0.03 -3.31
CA TYR A 75 28.08 0.06 -4.19
C TYR A 75 29.37 0.06 -3.37
N ALA A 76 30.34 -0.75 -3.77
CA ALA A 76 31.59 -0.87 -3.06
C ALA A 76 32.54 0.28 -3.40
N THR A 77 33.29 0.73 -2.41
CA THR A 77 34.45 1.60 -2.61
C THR A 77 35.67 0.80 -3.08
N LYS A 78 36.66 1.49 -3.63
CA LYS A 78 37.94 0.89 -4.02
C LYS A 78 38.62 0.12 -2.87
N ASP A 79 38.63 0.69 -1.66
CA ASP A 79 39.22 0.05 -0.48
C ASP A 79 38.48 -1.23 -0.07
N GLU A 80 37.15 -1.24 -0.21
CA GLU A 80 36.33 -2.41 0.07
C GLU A 80 36.55 -3.53 -0.95
N ILE A 81 36.76 -3.18 -2.22
CA ILE A 81 37.13 -4.14 -3.27
C ILE A 81 38.49 -4.78 -2.96
N GLU A 82 39.49 -4.00 -2.57
CA GLU A 82 40.81 -4.55 -2.24
C GLU A 82 40.75 -5.46 -1.00
N LYS A 83 39.92 -5.11 0.01
CA LYS A 83 39.61 -6.03 1.12
C LYS A 83 38.92 -7.31 0.64
N ARG A 84 37.96 -7.19 -0.29
CA ARG A 84 37.22 -8.32 -0.86
C ARG A 84 38.13 -9.25 -1.68
N LYS A 85 39.07 -8.71 -2.47
CA LYS A 85 40.08 -9.49 -3.20
C LYS A 85 40.88 -10.38 -2.24
N LYS A 86 41.42 -9.81 -1.15
CA LYS A 86 42.14 -10.56 -0.10
C LYS A 86 41.29 -11.64 0.58
N GLN A 87 39.98 -11.42 0.72
CA GLN A 87 39.07 -12.47 1.21
C GLN A 87 38.89 -13.59 0.18
N TYR A 88 38.73 -13.23 -1.09
CA TYR A 88 38.56 -14.20 -2.19
C TYR A 88 39.79 -15.06 -2.40
N GLU A 89 41.00 -14.53 -2.20
CA GLU A 89 42.24 -15.33 -2.17
C GLU A 89 42.18 -16.49 -1.16
N LYS A 90 41.52 -16.29 -0.02
CA LYS A 90 41.30 -17.35 0.98
C LYS A 90 40.18 -18.29 0.57
N TYR A 91 39.10 -17.76 -0.01
CA TYR A 91 37.94 -18.58 -0.37
C TYR A 91 38.23 -19.55 -1.52
N ILE A 92 39.03 -19.14 -2.52
CA ILE A 92 39.40 -19.99 -3.67
C ILE A 92 40.26 -21.20 -3.28
N GLU A 93 40.80 -21.27 -2.06
CA GLU A 93 41.44 -22.49 -1.55
C GLU A 93 40.49 -23.69 -1.55
N ASN A 94 39.20 -23.47 -1.24
CA ASN A 94 38.24 -24.55 -1.06
C ASN A 94 36.95 -24.39 -1.89
N SER A 95 36.50 -23.15 -2.12
CA SER A 95 35.23 -22.85 -2.78
C SER A 95 35.41 -22.47 -4.25
N ASN A 96 34.50 -22.93 -5.10
CA ASN A 96 34.42 -22.49 -6.50
C ASN A 96 33.91 -21.04 -6.56
N ILE A 97 34.35 -20.29 -7.57
CA ILE A 97 33.78 -18.97 -7.92
C ILE A 97 32.81 -19.16 -9.07
N TYR A 98 31.52 -19.00 -8.80
CA TYR A 98 30.48 -19.02 -9.82
C TYR A 98 30.40 -17.64 -10.46
N LYS A 99 30.29 -17.58 -11.79
CA LYS A 99 30.22 -16.35 -12.57
C LYS A 99 29.03 -16.45 -13.53
N LEU A 100 28.07 -15.54 -13.39
CA LEU A 100 26.85 -15.53 -14.18
C LEU A 100 26.77 -14.24 -14.99
N VAL A 101 26.23 -14.35 -16.19
CA VAL A 101 25.81 -13.21 -17.00
C VAL A 101 24.30 -13.25 -17.10
N ILE A 102 23.65 -12.17 -16.71
CA ILE A 102 22.20 -11.97 -16.80
C ILE A 102 21.98 -10.86 -17.80
N SER A 103 21.44 -11.16 -18.97
CA SER A 103 21.29 -10.20 -20.07
C SER A 103 19.82 -10.01 -20.42
N PHE A 104 19.48 -8.78 -20.79
CA PHE A 104 18.14 -8.36 -21.18
C PHE A 104 18.15 -7.91 -22.64
N PRO A 105 17.02 -8.03 -23.36
CA PRO A 105 16.82 -7.33 -24.61
C PRO A 105 17.03 -5.82 -24.44
N GLU A 106 17.43 -5.18 -25.53
CA GLU A 106 17.56 -3.72 -25.62
C GLU A 106 16.32 -3.00 -25.05
N ASN A 107 16.56 -1.95 -24.25
CA ASN A 107 15.57 -1.13 -23.54
C ASN A 107 14.66 -1.84 -22.53
N TYR A 108 14.61 -3.18 -22.50
CA TYR A 108 13.66 -3.92 -21.66
C TYR A 108 13.83 -3.64 -20.17
N LEU A 109 15.06 -3.52 -19.66
CA LEU A 109 15.24 -3.26 -18.23
C LEU A 109 14.84 -1.81 -17.87
N GLU A 110 15.27 -0.84 -18.67
CA GLU A 110 15.08 0.60 -18.43
C GLU A 110 13.62 1.04 -18.56
N GLU A 111 12.87 0.43 -19.49
CA GLU A 111 11.47 0.76 -19.71
C GLU A 111 10.53 0.20 -18.63
N ASN A 112 10.99 -0.78 -17.84
CA ASN A 112 10.10 -1.57 -16.99
C ASN A 112 10.42 -1.47 -15.49
N VAL A 113 11.62 -1.05 -15.09
CA VAL A 113 11.98 -0.89 -13.67
C VAL A 113 12.88 0.32 -13.40
N ASP A 114 12.79 0.85 -12.17
CA ASP A 114 13.87 1.66 -11.62
C ASP A 114 15.08 0.75 -11.37
N ILE A 115 16.15 0.96 -12.14
CA ILE A 115 17.37 0.14 -12.08
C ILE A 115 18.03 0.20 -10.70
N LYS A 116 18.13 1.37 -10.05
CA LYS A 116 18.80 1.48 -8.75
C LYS A 116 18.02 0.72 -7.68
N LYS A 117 16.69 0.77 -7.73
CA LYS A 117 15.83 -0.05 -6.86
C LYS A 117 15.99 -1.53 -7.18
N PHE A 118 15.99 -1.90 -8.46
CA PHE A 118 16.15 -3.29 -8.89
C PHE A 118 17.47 -3.89 -8.44
N GLU A 119 18.59 -3.18 -8.55
CA GLU A 119 19.90 -3.65 -8.06
C GLU A 119 19.86 -3.94 -6.56
N LYS A 120 19.25 -3.05 -5.75
CA LYS A 120 19.10 -3.28 -4.31
C LYS A 120 18.28 -4.52 -3.99
N ASP A 121 17.17 -4.73 -4.70
CA ASP A 121 16.31 -5.90 -4.52
C ASP A 121 16.96 -7.18 -5.07
N LEU A 122 17.76 -7.07 -6.13
CA LEU A 122 18.60 -8.14 -6.65
C LEU A 122 19.59 -8.61 -5.58
N ALA A 123 20.28 -7.67 -4.92
CA ALA A 123 21.23 -7.94 -3.84
C ALA A 123 20.58 -8.54 -2.59
N LYS A 124 19.47 -7.95 -2.13
CA LYS A 124 18.89 -8.26 -0.80
C LYS A 124 17.85 -9.37 -0.81
N HIS A 125 17.24 -9.65 -1.97
CA HIS A 125 16.11 -10.57 -2.06
C HIS A 125 16.31 -11.66 -3.12
N ILE A 126 16.50 -11.28 -4.38
CA ILE A 126 16.48 -12.24 -5.50
C ILE A 126 17.69 -13.18 -5.47
N ILE A 127 18.91 -12.65 -5.36
CA ILE A 127 20.13 -13.48 -5.30
C ILE A 127 20.11 -14.40 -4.07
N PRO A 128 19.78 -13.93 -2.84
CA PRO A 128 19.59 -14.81 -1.69
C PRO A 128 18.61 -15.96 -1.91
N MET A 129 17.46 -15.71 -2.53
CA MET A 129 16.50 -16.76 -2.85
C MET A 129 17.06 -17.77 -3.85
N PHE A 130 17.74 -17.28 -4.88
CA PHE A 130 18.41 -18.11 -5.88
C PHE A 130 19.53 -18.97 -5.26
N LEU A 131 20.37 -18.41 -4.38
CA LEU A 131 21.42 -19.17 -3.70
C LEU A 131 20.84 -20.27 -2.80
N LYS A 132 19.75 -19.98 -2.08
CA LYS A 132 19.01 -21.03 -1.34
C LYS A 132 18.47 -22.11 -2.27
N LYS A 133 17.92 -21.72 -3.44
CA LYS A 133 17.46 -22.67 -4.46
C LYS A 133 18.58 -23.56 -4.97
N CYS A 134 19.81 -23.03 -5.06
CA CYS A 134 21.01 -23.77 -5.42
C CYS A 134 21.53 -24.70 -4.31
N GLY A 135 20.85 -24.80 -3.16
CA GLY A 135 21.21 -25.68 -2.06
C GLY A 135 22.19 -25.11 -1.04
N PHE A 136 22.50 -23.81 -1.11
CA PHE A 136 23.29 -23.13 -0.09
C PHE A 136 22.40 -22.78 1.12
N ASP A 137 22.84 -23.15 2.33
CA ASP A 137 22.00 -23.12 3.52
C ASP A 137 21.84 -21.72 4.12
N ASP A 138 22.95 -21.15 4.62
CA ASP A 138 22.95 -19.83 5.24
C ASP A 138 23.58 -18.80 4.32
N ILE A 139 22.81 -17.79 3.94
CA ILE A 139 23.26 -16.70 3.06
C ILE A 139 24.40 -15.88 3.69
N LYS A 140 24.50 -15.83 5.02
CA LYS A 140 25.63 -15.16 5.70
C LYS A 140 26.97 -15.80 5.37
N ASN A 141 26.96 -17.10 5.05
CA ASN A 141 28.14 -17.86 4.65
C ASN A 141 28.42 -17.77 3.15
N MET A 142 27.61 -17.04 2.39
CA MET A 142 27.88 -16.71 1.00
C MET A 142 28.53 -15.34 0.89
N SER A 143 29.44 -15.17 -0.05
CA SER A 143 29.88 -13.86 -0.53
C SER A 143 29.48 -13.74 -1.98
N TYR A 144 28.86 -12.63 -2.36
CA TYR A 144 28.47 -12.37 -3.74
C TYR A 144 28.54 -10.89 -4.06
N GLN A 145 28.68 -10.61 -5.34
CA GLN A 145 28.75 -9.26 -5.89
C GLN A 145 28.25 -9.27 -7.33
N PHE A 146 27.78 -8.13 -7.81
CA PHE A 146 27.44 -7.98 -9.21
C PHE A 146 27.68 -6.57 -9.72
N SER A 147 27.77 -6.42 -11.04
CA SER A 147 27.93 -5.14 -11.73
C SER A 147 26.98 -5.07 -12.92
N LEU A 148 26.30 -3.93 -13.10
CA LEU A 148 25.57 -3.64 -14.32
C LEU A 148 26.52 -3.06 -15.36
N HIS A 149 26.59 -3.69 -16.53
CA HIS A 149 27.36 -3.20 -17.66
C HIS A 149 26.42 -2.66 -18.74
N THR A 150 26.68 -1.42 -19.16
CA THR A 150 25.89 -0.68 -20.17
C THR A 150 26.65 -0.41 -21.46
N ASN A 151 27.89 -0.90 -21.57
CA ASN A 151 28.78 -0.62 -22.69
C ASN A 151 28.49 -1.48 -23.94
N THR A 152 27.30 -2.05 -24.03
CA THR A 152 26.80 -2.91 -25.13
C THR A 152 25.30 -2.68 -25.28
N ASP A 153 24.75 -2.91 -26.47
CA ASP A 153 23.33 -2.71 -26.79
C ASP A 153 22.38 -3.42 -25.81
N ASN A 154 22.75 -4.62 -25.38
CA ASN A 154 22.02 -5.37 -24.36
C ASN A 154 22.59 -5.10 -22.98
N LEU A 155 21.80 -4.47 -22.10
CA LEU A 155 22.14 -4.35 -20.70
C LEU A 155 22.33 -5.73 -20.08
N HIS A 156 23.36 -5.86 -19.25
CA HIS A 156 23.64 -7.13 -18.60
C HIS A 156 24.36 -6.98 -17.26
N PHE A 157 23.98 -7.83 -16.32
CA PHE A 157 24.70 -7.99 -15.06
C PHE A 157 25.75 -9.07 -15.17
N HIS A 158 26.93 -8.79 -14.61
CA HIS A 158 27.87 -9.82 -14.23
C HIS A 158 27.71 -10.10 -12.74
N LEU A 159 27.31 -11.31 -12.38
CA LEU A 159 27.15 -11.76 -11.00
C LEU A 159 28.26 -12.75 -10.67
N SER A 160 28.84 -12.67 -9.48
CA SER A 160 29.69 -13.73 -8.97
C SER A 160 29.43 -14.03 -7.51
N PHE A 161 29.62 -15.30 -7.13
CA PHE A 161 29.42 -15.75 -5.76
C PHE A 161 30.32 -16.93 -5.39
N THR A 162 30.55 -17.08 -4.09
CA THR A 162 31.37 -18.14 -3.48
C THR A 162 30.96 -18.40 -2.03
N GLU A 163 31.30 -19.58 -1.52
CA GLU A 163 31.14 -19.96 -0.13
C GLU A 163 32.31 -19.42 0.72
N LYS A 164 32.01 -18.70 1.80
CA LYS A 164 32.99 -18.24 2.80
C LYS A 164 33.54 -19.41 3.65
N LYS A 165 32.70 -20.43 3.84
CA LYS A 165 32.95 -21.69 4.56
C LYS A 165 31.94 -22.75 4.06
N PRO A 166 32.08 -24.06 4.38
CA PRO A 166 31.15 -25.09 3.91
C PRO A 166 29.70 -24.69 4.14
N ASN A 167 28.89 -24.64 3.07
CA ASN A 167 27.52 -24.13 3.15
C ASN A 167 26.53 -24.86 2.23
N TYR A 168 27.00 -25.81 1.44
CA TYR A 168 26.13 -26.63 0.59
C TYR A 168 25.64 -27.87 1.32
N LYS A 169 24.31 -28.07 1.35
CA LYS A 169 23.69 -29.25 1.97
C LYS A 169 23.82 -30.46 1.07
N ARG A 170 24.66 -31.43 1.46
CA ARG A 170 24.78 -32.69 0.73
C ARG A 170 23.48 -33.49 0.85
N THR A 171 22.88 -33.88 -0.27
CA THR A 171 21.60 -34.61 -0.31
C THR A 171 21.61 -35.90 0.50
N SER A 172 22.76 -36.58 0.58
CA SER A 172 22.89 -37.89 1.24
C SER A 172 23.04 -37.81 2.76
N SER A 173 23.84 -36.87 3.29
CA SER A 173 24.18 -36.82 4.72
C SER A 173 23.62 -35.61 5.47
N LYS A 174 23.02 -34.64 4.76
CA LYS A 174 22.62 -33.32 5.28
C LYS A 174 23.75 -32.50 5.91
N GLU A 175 24.99 -32.97 5.81
CA GLU A 175 26.18 -32.23 6.24
C GLU A 175 26.44 -31.05 5.31
N LEU A 176 27.01 -29.99 5.88
CA LEU A 176 27.47 -28.83 5.14
C LEU A 176 28.88 -29.08 4.61
N VAL A 177 29.00 -29.07 3.28
CA VAL A 177 30.26 -29.23 2.55
C VAL A 177 30.46 -28.04 1.60
N TYR A 178 31.65 -27.88 1.04
CA TYR A 178 31.81 -27.02 -0.13
C TYR A 178 31.18 -27.69 -1.35
N ARG A 179 30.44 -26.94 -2.16
CA ARG A 179 29.86 -27.47 -3.41
C ARG A 179 30.97 -27.69 -4.43
N HIS A 180 31.33 -28.96 -4.63
CA HIS A 180 32.35 -29.36 -5.59
C HIS A 180 31.92 -29.16 -7.05
N ALA A 181 30.63 -29.38 -7.35
CA ALA A 181 30.08 -29.22 -8.69
C ALA A 181 29.94 -27.73 -9.05
N GLY A 182 30.82 -27.24 -9.92
CA GLY A 182 30.80 -25.84 -10.36
C GLY A 182 29.73 -25.51 -11.41
N LYS A 183 29.11 -26.51 -12.03
CA LYS A 183 28.01 -26.31 -12.99
C LYS A 183 26.68 -26.18 -12.26
N LEU A 184 25.95 -25.11 -12.58
CA LEU A 184 24.55 -24.95 -12.19
C LEU A 184 23.65 -25.65 -13.22
N ASP A 185 22.56 -26.27 -12.75
CA ASP A 185 21.59 -26.93 -13.61
C ASP A 185 20.58 -25.93 -14.21
N GLN A 186 19.82 -26.38 -15.23
CA GLN A 186 18.84 -25.52 -15.90
C GLN A 186 17.66 -25.13 -15.01
N LYS A 187 17.33 -25.91 -13.98
CA LYS A 187 16.27 -25.57 -13.03
C LYS A 187 16.73 -24.46 -12.08
N GLU A 188 17.99 -24.48 -11.66
CA GLU A 188 18.63 -23.43 -10.86
C GLU A 188 18.69 -22.11 -11.66
N LEU A 189 19.20 -22.15 -12.89
CA LEU A 189 19.28 -20.95 -13.75
C LEU A 189 17.90 -20.45 -14.16
N GLY A 190 16.98 -21.36 -14.48
CA GLY A 190 15.59 -21.03 -14.78
C GLY A 190 14.87 -20.38 -13.60
N PHE A 191 15.18 -20.77 -12.37
CA PHE A 191 14.65 -20.12 -11.18
C PHE A 191 15.10 -18.66 -11.09
N LEU A 192 16.40 -18.36 -11.21
CA LEU A 192 16.89 -16.98 -11.20
C LEU A 192 16.23 -16.14 -12.29
N LYS A 193 16.14 -16.69 -13.51
CA LYS A 193 15.47 -16.06 -14.64
C LYS A 193 14.02 -15.70 -14.29
N ASN A 194 13.25 -16.67 -13.80
CA ASN A 194 11.84 -16.50 -13.49
C ASN A 194 11.62 -15.49 -12.36
N GLU A 195 12.46 -15.48 -11.32
CA GLU A 195 12.36 -14.49 -10.23
C GLU A 195 12.61 -13.06 -10.74
N ILE A 196 13.56 -12.88 -11.65
CA ILE A 196 13.83 -11.57 -12.28
C ILE A 196 12.66 -11.15 -13.17
N GLU A 197 12.16 -12.04 -14.04
CA GLU A 197 10.99 -11.76 -14.88
C GLU A 197 9.76 -11.42 -14.03
N HIS A 198 9.55 -12.15 -12.94
CA HIS A 198 8.46 -11.90 -12.00
C HIS A 198 8.59 -10.53 -11.32
N TYR A 199 9.80 -10.17 -10.85
CA TYR A 199 10.05 -8.86 -10.26
C TYR A 199 9.74 -7.73 -11.26
N ILE A 200 10.27 -7.82 -12.48
CA ILE A 200 10.08 -6.79 -13.52
C ILE A 200 8.59 -6.66 -13.86
N HIS A 201 7.88 -7.78 -14.04
CA HIS A 201 6.45 -7.76 -14.35
C HIS A 201 5.62 -7.16 -13.20
N LYS A 202 5.97 -7.49 -11.94
CA LYS A 202 5.34 -6.91 -10.76
C LYS A 202 5.53 -5.40 -10.71
N GLU A 203 6.75 -4.90 -10.92
CA GLU A 203 7.02 -3.46 -10.90
C GLU A 203 6.34 -2.73 -12.06
N LYS A 204 6.26 -3.34 -13.24
CA LYS A 204 5.57 -2.77 -14.40
C LYS A 204 4.06 -2.69 -14.21
N VAL A 205 3.45 -3.74 -13.66
CA VAL A 205 1.98 -3.91 -13.68
C VAL A 205 1.37 -3.72 -12.30
N PHE A 206 1.80 -4.51 -11.32
CA PHE A 206 1.15 -4.54 -10.01
C PHE A 206 1.46 -3.29 -9.16
N THR A 207 2.69 -2.78 -9.21
CA THR A 207 3.10 -1.63 -8.40
C THR A 207 2.30 -0.36 -8.77
N PRO A 208 2.13 0.02 -10.05
CA PRO A 208 1.25 1.14 -10.44
C PRO A 208 -0.20 0.95 -10.02
N LEU A 209 -0.78 -0.23 -10.26
CA LEU A 209 -2.15 -0.55 -9.84
C LEU A 209 -2.32 -0.40 -8.32
N LEU A 210 -1.31 -0.81 -7.54
CA LEU A 210 -1.31 -0.66 -6.10
C LEU A 210 -1.27 0.81 -5.67
N GLU A 211 -0.42 1.61 -6.29
CA GLU A 211 -0.31 3.04 -6.00
C GLU A 211 -1.61 3.78 -6.31
N GLU A 212 -2.21 3.50 -7.47
CA GLU A 212 -3.51 4.04 -7.88
C GLU A 212 -4.62 3.63 -6.92
N THR A 213 -4.72 2.33 -6.60
CA THR A 213 -5.70 1.82 -5.63
C THR A 213 -5.56 2.50 -4.26
N ASN A 214 -4.33 2.81 -3.82
CA ASN A 214 -4.11 3.51 -2.57
C ASN A 214 -4.55 4.97 -2.63
N LYS A 215 -4.31 5.66 -3.76
CA LYS A 215 -4.79 7.03 -3.98
C LYS A 215 -6.31 7.09 -3.94
N GLU A 216 -6.98 6.19 -4.66
CA GLU A 216 -8.45 6.06 -4.66
C GLU A 216 -9.00 5.83 -3.25
N ILE A 217 -8.35 5.00 -2.43
CA ILE A 217 -8.73 4.81 -1.02
C ILE A 217 -8.64 6.13 -0.25
N GLU A 218 -7.58 6.93 -0.43
CA GLU A 218 -7.46 8.22 0.25
C GLU A 218 -8.52 9.23 -0.23
N GLU A 219 -8.85 9.26 -1.52
CA GLU A 219 -9.94 10.09 -2.05
C GLU A 219 -11.29 9.67 -1.45
N LEU A 220 -11.60 8.37 -1.43
CA LEU A 220 -12.83 7.85 -0.85
C LEU A 220 -12.98 8.17 0.65
N LYS A 221 -11.86 8.26 1.38
CA LYS A 221 -11.89 8.66 2.80
C LYS A 221 -12.32 10.10 3.00
N LYS A 222 -12.07 11.01 2.04
CA LYS A 222 -12.40 12.44 2.17
C LYS A 222 -13.90 12.67 2.38
N TYR A 223 -14.74 11.91 1.70
CA TYR A 223 -16.20 11.92 1.88
C TYR A 223 -16.68 11.65 3.32
N PHE A 224 -15.84 11.06 4.15
CA PHE A 224 -16.13 10.73 5.55
C PHE A 224 -15.27 11.51 6.55
N ASN A 225 -14.53 12.53 6.08
CA ASN A 225 -13.77 13.44 6.90
C ASN A 225 -14.54 14.76 7.08
N PRO A 226 -14.95 15.17 8.30
CA PRO A 226 -15.76 16.37 8.53
C PRO A 226 -15.05 17.69 8.18
N LYS A 227 -13.73 17.66 7.91
CA LYS A 227 -12.97 18.83 7.46
C LYS A 227 -13.04 19.06 5.95
N GLU A 228 -13.50 18.08 5.19
CA GLU A 228 -13.57 18.14 3.73
C GLU A 228 -14.89 18.74 3.26
N LYS A 229 -14.86 19.40 2.10
CA LYS A 229 -16.07 20.04 1.53
C LYS A 229 -17.13 19.02 1.09
N ASN A 230 -16.70 17.84 0.65
CA ASN A 230 -17.56 16.76 0.15
C ASN A 230 -18.03 15.80 1.26
N PHE A 231 -18.01 16.22 2.53
CA PHE A 231 -18.38 15.38 3.65
C PHE A 231 -19.87 14.95 3.62
N LEU A 232 -20.13 13.65 3.63
CA LEU A 232 -21.46 13.09 3.34
C LEU A 232 -22.33 12.80 4.57
N LEU A 233 -21.76 12.76 5.76
CA LEU A 233 -22.55 12.45 6.97
C LEU A 233 -23.32 13.66 7.51
N ASN A 234 -23.20 14.82 6.88
CA ASN A 234 -23.89 16.05 7.25
C ASN A 234 -24.73 16.62 6.09
N ASP A 235 -25.52 15.77 5.44
CA ASP A 235 -26.40 16.18 4.35
C ASP A 235 -27.75 16.68 4.91
N LYS A 236 -27.92 18.00 4.98
CA LYS A 236 -29.19 18.62 5.45
C LYS A 236 -30.36 18.42 4.48
N LYS A 237 -30.10 18.04 3.22
CA LYS A 237 -31.16 17.82 2.22
C LYS A 237 -31.72 16.40 2.33
N ASP A 238 -30.89 15.44 2.73
CA ASP A 238 -31.29 14.05 2.96
C ASP A 238 -31.78 13.84 4.40
N ILE A 239 -33.06 14.20 4.63
CA ILE A 239 -33.71 14.08 5.93
C ILE A 239 -33.66 12.64 6.47
N LEU A 240 -33.80 11.63 5.60
CA LEU A 240 -33.83 10.23 6.00
C LEU A 240 -32.46 9.75 6.49
N LEU A 241 -31.39 10.18 5.81
CA LEU A 241 -30.03 9.90 6.24
C LEU A 241 -29.69 10.62 7.55
N GLU A 242 -30.07 11.89 7.67
CA GLU A 242 -29.86 12.70 8.88
C GLU A 242 -30.53 12.07 10.09
N GLU A 243 -31.77 11.60 9.93
CA GLU A 243 -32.53 10.89 10.96
C GLU A 243 -31.81 9.62 11.44
N LYS A 244 -31.40 8.74 10.51
CA LYS A 244 -30.67 7.52 10.86
C LYS A 244 -29.38 7.82 11.64
N ILE A 245 -28.67 8.87 11.27
CA ILE A 245 -27.45 9.30 11.96
C ILE A 245 -27.76 9.83 13.37
N ILE A 246 -28.85 10.58 13.55
CA ILE A 246 -29.29 11.05 14.87
C ILE A 246 -29.67 9.86 15.75
N ARG A 247 -30.50 8.95 15.24
CA ARG A 247 -30.90 7.74 15.94
C ARG A 247 -29.70 6.89 16.37
N LEU A 248 -28.70 6.76 15.50
CA LEU A 248 -27.44 6.09 15.83
C LEU A 248 -26.70 6.81 16.97
N GLY A 249 -26.67 8.15 16.95
CA GLY A 249 -26.08 8.96 18.01
C GLY A 249 -26.74 8.77 19.37
N GLU A 250 -28.08 8.70 19.43
CA GLU A 250 -28.84 8.40 20.65
C GLU A 250 -28.43 7.04 21.23
N LEU A 251 -28.49 6.00 20.40
CA LEU A 251 -28.17 4.62 20.82
C LEU A 251 -26.73 4.50 21.31
N ILE A 252 -25.79 5.24 20.72
CA ILE A 252 -24.40 5.29 21.16
C ILE A 252 -24.31 5.99 22.51
N ASN A 253 -24.95 7.15 22.67
CA ASN A 253 -24.87 7.98 23.88
C ASN A 253 -25.54 7.33 25.10
N GLU A 254 -26.65 6.61 24.91
CA GLU A 254 -27.31 5.83 25.97
C GLU A 254 -26.40 4.74 26.55
N LYS A 255 -25.50 4.20 25.73
CA LYS A 255 -24.68 3.02 26.07
C LYS A 255 -23.22 3.37 26.38
N ARG A 256 -22.87 4.66 26.43
CA ARG A 256 -21.49 5.11 26.63
C ARG A 256 -21.30 5.79 27.98
N GLU A 257 -20.32 5.30 28.72
CA GLU A 257 -19.83 5.95 29.94
C GLU A 257 -18.89 7.13 29.63
N ASN A 258 -18.06 7.03 28.59
CA ASN A 258 -17.08 8.08 28.22
C ASN A 258 -17.31 8.62 26.79
N LYS A 259 -17.69 9.89 26.71
CA LYS A 259 -18.01 10.58 25.44
C LYS A 259 -16.79 10.94 24.59
N ASN A 260 -15.58 11.00 25.18
CA ASN A 260 -14.40 11.54 24.50
C ASN A 260 -13.53 10.50 23.77
N GLN A 261 -13.78 9.20 23.95
CA GLN A 261 -12.98 8.16 23.30
C GLN A 261 -13.41 7.97 21.83
N ARG A 262 -12.50 7.58 20.93
CA ARG A 262 -12.89 7.10 19.58
C ARG A 262 -13.53 5.71 19.66
N ILE A 263 -14.62 5.51 18.91
CA ILE A 263 -15.32 4.24 18.79
C ILE A 263 -14.71 3.43 17.65
N LYS A 264 -14.34 2.18 17.89
CA LYS A 264 -14.04 1.20 16.85
C LYS A 264 -15.30 0.38 16.58
N TYR A 265 -15.83 0.44 15.36
CA TYR A 265 -17.05 -0.27 14.94
C TYR A 265 -17.00 -1.77 15.30
N ASN A 266 -15.86 -2.41 15.03
CA ASN A 266 -15.67 -3.84 15.30
C ASN A 266 -15.69 -4.20 16.80
N SER A 267 -15.54 -3.24 17.70
CA SER A 267 -15.64 -3.44 19.15
C SER A 267 -17.08 -3.29 19.68
N ILE A 268 -18.02 -2.83 18.84
CA ILE A 268 -19.43 -2.67 19.22
C ILE A 268 -20.08 -4.05 19.24
N LYS A 269 -20.58 -4.47 20.42
CA LYS A 269 -21.33 -5.72 20.61
C LYS A 269 -22.82 -5.59 20.31
N ASN A 270 -23.38 -4.38 20.44
CA ASN A 270 -24.81 -4.17 20.28
C ASN A 270 -25.24 -4.30 18.81
N LYS A 271 -26.16 -5.23 18.53
CA LYS A 271 -26.61 -5.55 17.18
C LYS A 271 -27.34 -4.38 16.49
N GLU A 272 -28.22 -3.68 17.20
CA GLU A 272 -28.99 -2.54 16.65
C GLU A 272 -28.05 -1.42 16.15
N ILE A 273 -27.04 -1.05 16.93
CA ILE A 273 -26.02 -0.07 16.51
C ILE A 273 -25.26 -0.56 15.27
N ARG A 274 -24.90 -1.84 15.24
CA ARG A 274 -24.16 -2.43 14.11
C ARG A 274 -24.96 -2.42 12.82
N ASP A 275 -26.23 -2.84 12.89
CA ASP A 275 -27.15 -2.94 11.76
C ASP A 275 -27.48 -1.54 11.23
N LEU A 276 -27.80 -0.58 12.11
CA LEU A 276 -28.08 0.80 11.71
C LEU A 276 -26.86 1.49 11.07
N THR A 277 -25.66 1.24 11.58
CA THR A 277 -24.42 1.76 10.96
C THR A 277 -24.24 1.21 9.54
N GLN A 278 -24.51 -0.08 9.34
CA GLN A 278 -24.44 -0.70 7.99
C GLN A 278 -25.54 -0.19 7.08
N GLU A 279 -26.73 0.07 7.60
CA GLU A 279 -27.83 0.67 6.86
C GLU A 279 -27.48 2.09 6.37
N ILE A 280 -26.86 2.92 7.23
CA ILE A 280 -26.37 4.25 6.87
C ILE A 280 -25.31 4.16 5.75
N LYS A 281 -24.31 3.28 5.92
CA LYS A 281 -23.31 3.03 4.88
C LYS A 281 -23.99 2.64 3.56
N SER A 282 -24.89 1.66 3.60
CA SER A 282 -25.59 1.16 2.41
C SER A 282 -26.40 2.26 1.73
N ALA A 283 -27.09 3.10 2.50
CA ALA A 283 -27.83 4.25 1.96
C ALA A 283 -26.91 5.22 1.22
N ILE A 284 -25.76 5.58 1.80
CA ILE A 284 -24.78 6.48 1.17
C ILE A 284 -24.24 5.90 -0.13
N PHE A 285 -23.79 4.64 -0.13
CA PHE A 285 -23.20 3.98 -1.31
C PHE A 285 -24.22 3.56 -2.38
N SER A 286 -25.52 3.61 -2.09
CA SER A 286 -26.58 3.26 -3.04
C SER A 286 -26.94 4.39 -4.02
N LYS A 287 -26.53 5.63 -3.74
CA LYS A 287 -26.84 6.82 -4.55
C LYS A 287 -25.99 6.84 -5.83
N ARG A 288 -26.59 6.46 -6.96
CA ARG A 288 -25.85 6.30 -8.24
C ARG A 288 -25.37 7.60 -8.87
N ASP A 289 -26.10 8.70 -8.69
CA ASP A 289 -25.79 9.99 -9.32
C ASP A 289 -24.85 10.86 -8.47
N THR A 290 -23.83 10.26 -7.84
CA THR A 290 -22.91 10.96 -6.93
C THR A 290 -21.45 10.76 -7.31
N GLU A 291 -20.60 11.75 -7.03
CA GLU A 291 -19.14 11.63 -7.20
C GLU A 291 -18.60 10.42 -6.43
N LEU A 292 -19.08 10.19 -5.20
CA LEU A 292 -18.73 8.99 -4.41
C LEU A 292 -18.99 7.70 -5.19
N TYR A 293 -20.12 7.59 -5.90
CA TYR A 293 -20.44 6.38 -6.64
C TYR A 293 -19.42 6.12 -7.74
N ASN A 294 -19.06 7.16 -8.50
CA ASN A 294 -18.08 7.06 -9.57
C ASN A 294 -16.70 6.67 -9.02
N ASP A 295 -16.19 7.39 -8.02
CA ASP A 295 -14.90 7.10 -7.36
C ASP A 295 -14.87 5.67 -6.78
N TYR A 296 -16.01 5.20 -6.25
CA TYR A 296 -16.12 3.84 -5.73
C TYR A 296 -16.17 2.77 -6.81
N GLN A 297 -16.68 3.07 -8.01
CA GLN A 297 -16.58 2.16 -9.15
C GLN A 297 -15.16 2.10 -9.70
N GLU A 298 -14.45 3.24 -9.76
CA GLU A 298 -13.02 3.27 -10.12
C GLU A 298 -12.21 2.37 -9.19
N PHE A 299 -12.39 2.53 -7.88
CA PHE A 299 -11.78 1.64 -6.89
C PHE A 299 -12.10 0.15 -7.10
N LYS A 300 -13.34 -0.18 -7.44
CA LYS A 300 -13.71 -1.59 -7.74
C LYS A 300 -13.02 -2.09 -9.00
N ASN A 301 -12.89 -1.25 -10.03
CA ASN A 301 -12.22 -1.60 -11.27
C ASN A 301 -10.74 -1.83 -11.02
N SER A 302 -10.07 -0.96 -10.27
CA SER A 302 -8.66 -1.13 -9.88
C SER A 302 -8.42 -2.43 -9.10
N LEU A 303 -9.33 -2.78 -8.17
CA LEU A 303 -9.29 -4.09 -7.51
C LEU A 303 -9.51 -5.27 -8.46
N ASN A 304 -10.36 -5.13 -9.48
CA ASN A 304 -10.56 -6.17 -10.48
C ASN A 304 -9.30 -6.36 -11.35
N GLU A 305 -8.62 -5.28 -11.74
CA GLU A 305 -7.35 -5.35 -12.47
C GLU A 305 -6.25 -6.02 -11.65
N ILE A 306 -6.13 -5.70 -10.35
CA ILE A 306 -5.22 -6.41 -9.45
C ILE A 306 -5.56 -7.90 -9.37
N ASN A 307 -6.85 -8.25 -9.32
CA ASN A 307 -7.27 -9.65 -9.29
C ASN A 307 -6.96 -10.38 -10.60
N LYS A 308 -7.04 -9.69 -11.75
CA LYS A 308 -6.60 -10.24 -13.04
C LYS A 308 -5.10 -10.52 -13.02
N TYR A 309 -4.28 -9.59 -12.53
CA TYR A 309 -2.84 -9.81 -12.33
C TYR A 309 -2.56 -11.08 -11.50
N PHE A 310 -3.20 -11.24 -10.32
CA PHE A 310 -3.02 -12.46 -9.53
C PHE A 310 -3.53 -13.73 -10.21
N THR A 311 -4.58 -13.63 -11.02
CA THR A 311 -5.07 -14.75 -11.83
C THR A 311 -4.05 -15.17 -12.88
N GLU A 312 -3.39 -14.22 -13.54
CA GLU A 312 -2.33 -14.49 -14.51
C GLU A 312 -1.10 -15.12 -13.85
N VAL A 313 -0.68 -14.61 -12.69
CA VAL A 313 0.41 -15.18 -11.90
C VAL A 313 0.07 -16.60 -11.42
N ALA A 314 -1.18 -16.86 -11.00
CA ALA A 314 -1.60 -18.20 -10.62
C ALA A 314 -1.54 -19.17 -11.80
N LYS A 315 -2.02 -18.74 -12.98
CA LYS A 315 -1.99 -19.54 -14.22
C LYS A 315 -0.55 -19.86 -14.65
N SER A 316 0.36 -18.88 -14.62
CA SER A 316 1.75 -19.08 -15.01
C SER A 316 2.49 -20.05 -14.07
N ASN A 317 2.05 -20.14 -12.81
CA ASN A 317 2.54 -21.10 -11.82
C ASN A 317 1.75 -22.41 -11.78
N HIS A 318 0.85 -22.66 -12.74
CA HIS A 318 -0.04 -23.83 -12.77
C HIS A 318 -0.88 -24.03 -11.49
N SER A 319 -1.14 -22.95 -10.76
CA SER A 319 -2.03 -22.95 -9.59
C SER A 319 -3.49 -22.84 -10.03
N LYS A 320 -4.34 -23.71 -9.48
CA LYS A 320 -5.80 -23.61 -9.64
C LYS A 320 -6.44 -22.60 -8.68
N VAL A 321 -5.71 -22.18 -7.66
CA VAL A 321 -6.19 -21.28 -6.61
C VAL A 321 -5.59 -19.90 -6.84
N VAL A 322 -6.47 -18.90 -6.94
CA VAL A 322 -6.10 -17.47 -6.95
C VAL A 322 -6.23 -16.94 -5.53
N ASP A 323 -5.17 -16.33 -5.00
CA ASP A 323 -5.20 -15.69 -3.69
C ASP A 323 -5.88 -14.32 -3.79
N ASP A 324 -7.06 -14.19 -3.18
CA ASP A 324 -7.83 -12.95 -3.13
C ASP A 324 -7.69 -12.21 -1.78
N SER A 325 -6.80 -12.67 -0.89
CA SER A 325 -6.59 -12.11 0.43
C SER A 325 -6.24 -10.62 0.38
N PHE A 326 -5.41 -10.22 -0.60
CA PHE A 326 -5.04 -8.84 -0.83
C PHE A 326 -6.26 -7.96 -1.14
N ILE A 327 -7.10 -8.38 -2.10
CA ILE A 327 -8.33 -7.69 -2.49
C ILE A 327 -9.29 -7.55 -1.30
N LYS A 328 -9.52 -8.66 -0.58
CA LYS A 328 -10.35 -8.69 0.63
C LYS A 328 -9.80 -7.73 1.69
N SER A 329 -8.48 -7.66 1.86
CA SER A 329 -7.84 -6.78 2.83
C SER A 329 -8.07 -5.29 2.51
N LYS A 330 -7.97 -4.88 1.24
CA LYS A 330 -8.21 -3.50 0.80
C LYS A 330 -9.66 -3.08 0.98
N LYS A 331 -10.61 -3.93 0.56
CA LYS A 331 -12.05 -3.71 0.80
C LYS A 331 -12.34 -3.57 2.30
N LYS A 332 -11.82 -4.49 3.10
CA LYS A 332 -12.00 -4.48 4.57
C LYS A 332 -11.39 -3.23 5.21
N TYR A 333 -10.25 -2.74 4.73
CA TYR A 333 -9.62 -1.53 5.23
C TYR A 333 -10.49 -0.30 5.03
N LEU A 334 -10.96 -0.07 3.80
CA LEU A 334 -11.88 1.02 3.47
C LEU A 334 -13.19 0.90 4.26
N ASP A 335 -13.80 -0.29 4.28
CA ASP A 335 -15.03 -0.55 5.00
C ASP A 335 -14.92 -0.22 6.49
N ASN A 336 -13.84 -0.66 7.14
CA ASN A 336 -13.59 -0.35 8.54
C ASN A 336 -13.44 1.15 8.77
N TYR A 337 -12.76 1.87 7.86
CA TYR A 337 -12.63 3.32 7.96
C TYR A 337 -14.01 4.00 7.91
N VAL A 338 -14.82 3.67 6.90
CA VAL A 338 -16.16 4.24 6.71
C VAL A 338 -17.06 3.97 7.92
N LEU A 339 -17.11 2.71 8.37
CA LEU A 339 -17.94 2.33 9.51
C LEU A 339 -17.51 3.03 10.80
N ASN A 340 -16.20 3.16 11.02
CA ASN A 340 -15.66 3.94 12.13
C ASN A 340 -16.04 5.43 12.01
N ALA A 341 -15.94 6.02 10.83
CA ALA A 341 -16.30 7.42 10.61
C ALA A 341 -17.78 7.69 10.92
N ILE A 342 -18.68 6.80 10.46
CA ILE A 342 -20.13 6.88 10.74
C ILE A 342 -20.40 6.88 12.25
N VAL A 343 -19.90 5.88 12.99
CA VAL A 343 -20.19 5.78 14.43
C VAL A 343 -19.58 6.93 15.24
N ASN A 344 -18.37 7.39 14.88
CA ASN A 344 -17.73 8.49 15.59
C ASN A 344 -18.41 9.82 15.29
N TYR A 345 -18.85 10.04 14.05
CA TYR A 345 -19.59 11.24 13.70
C TYR A 345 -20.95 11.27 14.40
N ALA A 346 -21.71 10.17 14.35
CA ALA A 346 -23.01 10.05 15.02
C ALA A 346 -22.90 10.27 16.54
N GLY A 347 -21.93 9.64 17.21
CA GLY A 347 -21.73 9.79 18.65
C GLY A 347 -21.34 11.21 19.09
N ASN A 348 -20.65 11.98 18.23
CA ASN A 348 -20.24 13.35 18.53
C ASN A 348 -21.25 14.41 18.07
N LYS A 349 -22.30 14.01 17.36
CA LYS A 349 -23.30 14.93 16.82
C LYS A 349 -24.17 15.46 17.96
N LYS A 350 -24.18 16.77 18.17
CA LYS A 350 -25.10 17.42 19.12
C LYS A 350 -26.55 17.22 18.64
N ILE A 351 -27.36 16.59 19.48
CA ILE A 351 -28.79 16.40 19.27
C ILE A 351 -29.50 17.62 19.86
N THR A 352 -30.35 18.28 19.06
CA THR A 352 -31.14 19.45 19.48
C THR A 352 -32.64 19.13 19.47
N ASP A 353 -33.45 19.87 20.22
CA ASP A 353 -34.90 19.63 20.37
C ASP A 353 -35.65 19.58 19.03
N ASN A 354 -35.27 20.44 18.06
CA ASN A 354 -35.84 20.42 16.71
C ASN A 354 -35.58 19.10 15.97
N LYS A 355 -34.45 18.43 16.24
CA LYS A 355 -34.12 17.13 15.65
C LYS A 355 -34.94 16.00 16.27
N ILE A 356 -35.19 16.09 17.57
CA ILE A 356 -36.08 15.17 18.29
C ILE A 356 -37.51 15.27 17.73
N ILE A 357 -37.98 16.48 17.42
CA ILE A 357 -39.30 16.69 16.80
C ILE A 357 -39.37 16.05 15.40
N GLN A 358 -38.31 16.16 14.59
CA GLN A 358 -38.26 15.53 13.28
C GLN A 358 -38.34 13.99 13.35
N GLU A 359 -37.63 13.39 14.30
CA GLU A 359 -37.66 11.94 14.58
C GLU A 359 -39.06 11.46 14.98
N ILE A 360 -39.73 12.19 15.88
CA ILE A 360 -41.10 11.87 16.33
C ILE A 360 -42.06 11.88 15.13
N VAL A 361 -41.95 12.89 14.26
CA VAL A 361 -42.81 13.02 13.07
C VAL A 361 -42.60 11.85 12.08
N TYR A 362 -41.38 11.35 11.92
CA TYR A 362 -41.13 10.21 11.04
C TYR A 362 -41.62 8.89 11.64
N ARG A 363 -41.42 8.65 12.94
CA ARG A 363 -41.95 7.44 13.61
C ARG A 363 -43.47 7.34 13.47
N ASP A 364 -44.16 8.47 13.59
CA ASP A 364 -45.61 8.56 13.38
C ASP A 364 -46.03 8.39 11.90
N TYR A 365 -45.19 8.83 10.96
CA TYR A 365 -45.41 8.62 9.53
C TYR A 365 -45.25 7.14 9.14
N LYS A 366 -44.18 6.49 9.61
CA LYS A 366 -43.87 5.07 9.30
C LYS A 366 -44.88 4.10 9.93
N SER A 367 -45.48 4.46 11.06
CA SER A 367 -46.55 3.67 11.69
C SER A 367 -47.92 3.88 11.01
N ASN A 368 -48.09 4.94 10.21
CA ASN A 368 -49.35 5.30 9.56
C ASN A 368 -49.15 5.59 8.07
N ASN A 369 -49.07 4.54 7.24
CA ASN A 369 -48.86 4.61 5.78
C ASN A 369 -49.85 5.49 4.97
N ASN A 370 -50.89 6.08 5.60
CA ASN A 370 -51.96 6.83 4.93
C ASN A 370 -52.11 8.31 5.34
N LYS A 371 -51.11 8.94 6.00
CA LYS A 371 -51.22 10.38 6.37
C LYS A 371 -49.97 11.18 6.00
N ASN A 372 -50.16 12.32 5.33
CA ASN A 372 -49.07 13.24 5.02
C ASN A 372 -48.57 13.98 6.28
N ARG A 373 -47.36 14.54 6.21
CA ARG A 373 -46.65 15.27 7.29
C ARG A 373 -47.49 16.37 7.94
N PHE A 374 -48.35 17.04 7.16
CA PHE A 374 -49.26 18.09 7.64
C PHE A 374 -50.39 17.51 8.50
N ASN A 375 -50.96 16.36 8.13
CA ASN A 375 -52.04 15.72 8.89
C ASN A 375 -51.56 15.18 10.25
N THR A 376 -50.32 14.68 10.35
CA THR A 376 -49.73 14.23 11.63
C THR A 376 -49.53 15.41 12.58
N LEU A 377 -48.90 16.49 12.11
CA LEU A 377 -48.71 17.73 12.87
C LEU A 377 -50.06 18.34 13.28
N LYS A 378 -51.03 18.41 12.36
CA LYS A 378 -52.38 18.89 12.64
C LYS A 378 -53.03 18.05 13.72
N ASN A 379 -53.04 16.72 13.61
CA ASN A 379 -53.69 15.83 14.59
C ASN A 379 -53.03 15.87 15.98
N TYR A 380 -51.70 15.98 16.04
CA TYR A 380 -50.97 16.12 17.29
C TYR A 380 -51.28 17.46 17.99
N LEU A 381 -51.43 18.53 17.21
CA LEU A 381 -51.79 19.87 17.68
C LEU A 381 -53.30 20.06 17.90
N SER A 382 -54.15 19.23 17.30
CA SER A 382 -55.62 19.38 17.27
C SER A 382 -56.40 18.31 18.04
N SER A 383 -55.75 17.42 18.80
CA SER A 383 -56.46 16.36 19.53
C SER A 383 -57.38 16.94 20.62
N SER A 384 -58.64 16.49 20.64
CA SER A 384 -59.74 17.01 21.47
C SER A 384 -59.87 16.33 22.85
N THR A 385 -59.00 15.37 23.17
CA THR A 385 -59.03 14.63 24.44
C THR A 385 -58.32 15.39 25.57
N ARG A 386 -59.08 15.74 26.62
CA ARG A 386 -58.69 16.60 27.76
C ARG A 386 -57.42 16.15 28.52
N THR A 387 -57.06 14.87 28.50
CA THR A 387 -55.95 14.31 29.30
C THR A 387 -54.56 14.58 28.72
N ASN A 388 -54.42 14.86 27.42
CA ASN A 388 -53.13 15.16 26.77
C ASN A 388 -52.91 16.66 26.50
N LYS A 389 -53.84 17.52 26.93
CA LYS A 389 -54.00 18.87 26.38
C LYS A 389 -52.98 19.91 26.89
N PHE A 390 -52.28 19.71 28.01
CA PHE A 390 -51.55 20.84 28.63
C PHE A 390 -50.28 20.51 29.44
N LYS A 391 -49.32 19.73 28.91
CA LYS A 391 -47.97 19.72 29.53
C LYS A 391 -47.01 20.79 28.98
N ASN A 392 -47.20 21.22 27.73
CA ASN A 392 -46.24 22.10 27.03
C ASN A 392 -46.81 23.42 26.50
N GLN A 393 -48.12 23.68 26.53
CA GLN A 393 -48.65 24.95 26.01
C GLN A 393 -48.17 26.16 26.82
N TYR A 394 -48.05 26.03 28.14
CA TYR A 394 -47.47 27.08 28.99
C TYR A 394 -46.00 27.32 28.65
N LYS A 395 -45.21 26.25 28.48
CA LYS A 395 -43.78 26.33 28.12
C LYS A 395 -43.56 26.94 26.73
N ILE A 396 -44.41 26.61 25.76
CA ILE A 396 -44.34 27.17 24.41
C ILE A 396 -44.80 28.63 24.40
N LYS A 397 -45.88 28.98 25.10
CA LYS A 397 -46.29 30.40 25.26
C LYS A 397 -45.20 31.23 25.95
N GLN A 398 -44.55 30.66 26.97
CA GLN A 398 -43.45 31.34 27.66
C GLN A 398 -42.21 31.46 26.76
N ALA A 399 -41.87 30.43 25.99
CA ALA A 399 -40.75 30.49 25.05
C ALA A 399 -40.99 31.51 23.92
N VAL A 400 -42.20 31.59 23.37
CA VAL A 400 -42.56 32.59 22.36
C VAL A 400 -42.56 33.99 22.95
N LYS A 401 -43.03 34.15 24.19
CA LYS A 401 -42.97 35.44 24.89
C LYS A 401 -41.52 35.88 25.13
N ASN A 402 -40.67 34.98 25.63
CA ASN A 402 -39.25 35.26 25.86
C ASN A 402 -38.49 35.57 24.56
N ILE A 403 -38.81 34.92 23.44
CA ILE A 403 -38.21 35.23 22.12
C ILE A 403 -38.62 36.62 21.64
N ASN A 404 -39.88 37.01 21.84
CA ASN A 404 -40.33 38.36 21.49
C ASN A 404 -39.68 39.42 22.39
N ASP A 405 -39.54 39.14 23.68
CA ASP A 405 -38.87 40.04 24.63
C ASP A 405 -37.38 40.20 24.27
N GLU A 406 -36.67 39.11 23.90
CA GLU A 406 -35.28 39.14 23.43
C GLU A 406 -35.12 39.86 22.07
N LEU A 407 -36.09 39.75 21.16
CA LEU A 407 -36.09 40.46 19.88
C LEU A 407 -36.34 41.96 20.05
N GLU A 408 -37.25 42.37 20.94
CA GLU A 408 -37.47 43.79 21.27
C GLU A 408 -36.27 44.40 21.99
N GLU A 409 -35.57 43.63 22.84
CA GLU A 409 -34.37 44.10 23.52
C GLU A 409 -33.19 44.24 22.54
N ALA A 410 -33.03 43.27 21.62
CA ALA A 410 -32.07 43.35 20.52
C ALA A 410 -32.37 44.51 19.56
N GLU A 411 -33.64 44.81 19.27
CA GLU A 411 -34.06 45.94 18.44
C GLU A 411 -33.74 47.29 19.13
N LYS A 412 -33.96 47.40 20.45
CA LYS A 412 -33.58 48.59 21.22
C LYS A 412 -32.07 48.79 21.33
N GLU A 413 -31.30 47.70 21.46
CA GLU A 413 -29.82 47.77 21.39
C GLU A 413 -29.34 48.15 19.99
N PHE A 414 -30.00 47.63 18.95
CA PHE A 414 -29.72 47.98 17.56
C PHE A 414 -30.02 49.47 17.28
N GLU A 415 -31.13 50.02 17.77
CA GLU A 415 -31.44 51.45 17.66
C GLU A 415 -30.43 52.37 18.38
N LYS A 416 -29.85 51.91 19.50
CA LYS A 416 -28.79 52.67 20.20
C LYS A 416 -27.51 52.78 19.38
N LEU A 417 -27.20 51.79 18.53
CA LEU A 417 -26.05 51.81 17.63
C LEU A 417 -26.16 52.88 16.52
N PHE A 418 -27.36 53.40 16.25
CA PHE A 418 -27.59 54.47 15.27
C PHE A 418 -27.80 55.86 15.89
N LYS A 419 -27.67 55.99 17.23
CA LYS A 419 -27.79 57.27 17.96
C LYS A 419 -26.46 57.89 18.38
N VAL A 420 -25.33 57.43 17.85
CA VAL A 420 -24.03 58.11 18.01
C VAL A 420 -23.69 58.78 16.68
N ASP A 421 -24.08 60.06 16.56
CA ASP A 421 -23.42 61.14 15.79
C ASP A 421 -24.37 62.35 15.62
N LYS A 422 -24.81 62.93 16.74
CA LYS A 422 -25.36 64.30 16.78
C LYS A 422 -25.03 64.96 18.12
N GLU A 423 -23.75 65.11 18.43
CA GLU A 423 -23.27 66.07 19.43
C GLU A 423 -21.76 66.31 19.26
N TYR A 424 -21.38 66.84 18.09
CA TYR A 424 -20.18 67.68 17.89
C TYR A 424 -20.42 68.52 16.62
N GLU A 425 -21.23 69.57 16.76
CA GLU A 425 -21.04 70.85 16.07
C GLU A 425 -20.80 71.92 17.13
#